data_AF-A0A952U2X2-F1
#
_entry.id   AF-A0A952U2X2-F1
#
_cell.length_a   1.000
_cell.length_b   1.000
_cell.length_c   1.000
_cell.angle_alpha   90.00
_cell.angle_beta   90.00
_cell.angle_gamma   90.00
#
_symmetry.space_group_name_H-M   'P 1'
#
loop_
_entity.id
_entity.type
_entity.pdbx_description
1 polymer ?
#
loop_
_entity_poly.entity_id
_entity_poly.type
_entity_poly.pdbx_seq_one_letter_code
_entity_poly.pdbx_strand_id
1 'polypeptide(L)'
;MQIRFGHKAKGSVLPAYIFAASLSIFTSPAAAGTSSMPTPGLRSPAIKTPALKPPTQRPKALRGSIRKTTRKAVSETHKKSSTVKTDENKNRKPVGVLKNVSGSEDEPSEAAETEPEFIETVPNPEGNRVNSLFPHASTARMIEDKAFRLMVTIDGTKFKNEEGNSMKLESGSVLVSPSHKIKVATPSCWIELQEGSVVSIDATEDTTYVRDFHDRWKGHVVVHVNDKDINLMPGAELIVTKETDPDKAWQKAVRHHIRRRGLAEYKTGVENLTVFRGDFSIPDAMLKSRHFLYLKEHPDAHARSVLDEITKTAALLHITDHSGPYTLMR
;
A
#
# COMPACT_ATOMS: atom_id res chain seq x y z
N MET A 1 10.05 -3.35 54.49
CA MET A 1 9.68 -4.69 53.98
C MET A 1 9.70 -4.60 52.46
N GLN A 2 10.67 -5.24 51.81
CA GLN A 2 11.06 -4.97 50.43
C GLN A 2 10.85 -6.26 49.63
N ILE A 3 9.89 -6.27 48.69
CA ILE A 3 9.58 -7.45 47.88
C ILE A 3 10.16 -7.23 46.48
N ARG A 4 11.17 -8.02 46.13
CA ARG A 4 11.74 -8.12 44.77
C ARG A 4 11.08 -9.30 44.06
N PHE A 5 10.46 -9.04 42.91
CA PHE A 5 10.11 -10.09 41.95
C PHE A 5 11.11 -10.05 40.80
N GLY A 6 11.93 -11.10 40.69
CA GLY A 6 12.76 -11.37 39.53
C GLY A 6 12.06 -12.37 38.62
N HIS A 7 11.63 -11.93 37.44
CA HIS A 7 11.21 -12.83 36.37
C HIS A 7 12.32 -12.99 35.34
N LYS A 8 12.83 -14.23 35.25
CA LYS A 8 13.67 -14.70 34.14
C LYS A 8 12.77 -14.90 32.91
N ALA A 9 13.03 -14.16 31.84
CA ALA A 9 12.46 -14.44 30.53
C ALA A 9 13.21 -15.61 29.89
N LYS A 10 12.51 -16.71 29.59
CA LYS A 10 13.00 -17.79 28.73
C LYS A 10 12.80 -17.36 27.27
N GLY A 11 13.86 -17.45 26.48
CA GLY A 11 13.82 -17.16 25.05
C GLY A 11 12.96 -18.17 24.30
N SER A 12 11.98 -17.67 23.54
CA SER A 12 11.21 -18.44 22.57
C SER A 12 11.87 -18.32 21.20
N VAL A 13 12.33 -19.45 20.66
CA VAL A 13 12.76 -19.59 19.28
C VAL A 13 11.50 -19.61 18.41
N LEU A 14 11.39 -18.68 17.46
CA LEU A 14 10.30 -18.64 16.47
C LEU A 14 10.61 -19.61 15.32
N PRO A 15 9.64 -20.41 14.84
CA PRO A 15 9.87 -21.26 13.67
C PRO A 15 9.78 -20.43 12.38
N ALA A 16 10.71 -20.70 11.46
CA ALA A 16 10.70 -20.19 10.10
C ALA A 16 9.58 -20.89 9.31
N TYR A 17 8.57 -20.13 8.88
CA TYR A 17 7.55 -20.62 7.96
C TYR A 17 8.10 -20.55 6.52
N ILE A 18 8.45 -21.71 5.97
CA ILE A 18 8.74 -21.88 4.54
C ILE A 18 7.42 -22.04 3.80
N PHE A 19 7.08 -21.10 2.94
CA PHE A 19 5.94 -21.20 2.03
C PHE A 19 6.32 -22.08 0.82
N ALA A 20 5.79 -23.30 0.78
CA ALA A 20 5.73 -24.09 -0.45
C ALA A 20 4.46 -23.67 -1.22
N ALA A 21 4.64 -22.97 -2.34
CA ALA A 21 3.57 -22.70 -3.29
C ALA A 21 3.22 -24.02 -4.01
N SER A 22 2.07 -24.59 -3.70
CA SER A 22 1.55 -25.78 -4.38
C SER A 22 1.09 -25.37 -5.79
N LEU A 23 1.86 -25.77 -6.79
CA LEU A 23 1.58 -25.53 -8.21
C LEU A 23 0.60 -26.61 -8.69
N SER A 24 -0.70 -26.34 -8.61
CA SER A 24 -1.73 -27.23 -9.15
C SER A 24 -1.74 -27.14 -10.68
N ILE A 25 -1.11 -28.10 -11.34
CA ILE A 25 -1.18 -28.29 -12.80
C ILE A 25 -2.60 -28.78 -13.14
N PHE A 26 -3.43 -27.91 -13.71
CA PHE A 26 -4.70 -28.29 -14.32
C PHE A 26 -4.42 -29.06 -15.61
N THR A 27 -4.54 -30.38 -15.57
CA THR A 27 -4.63 -31.21 -16.77
C THR A 27 -5.99 -31.02 -17.43
N SER A 28 -5.97 -30.49 -18.66
CA SER A 28 -7.14 -30.28 -19.51
C SER A 28 -7.70 -31.63 -20.00
N PRO A 29 -9.02 -31.89 -19.95
CA PRO A 29 -9.58 -33.10 -20.54
C PRO A 29 -9.66 -32.94 -22.06
N ALA A 30 -9.15 -33.97 -22.76
CA ALA A 30 -9.21 -34.11 -24.20
C ALA A 30 -10.66 -34.10 -24.70
N ALA A 31 -10.97 -33.17 -25.60
CA ALA A 31 -12.24 -33.13 -26.31
C ALA A 31 -12.24 -34.17 -27.45
N ALA A 32 -13.16 -35.12 -27.36
CA ALA A 32 -13.54 -36.01 -28.45
C ALA A 32 -14.24 -35.21 -29.56
N GLY A 33 -13.88 -35.49 -30.81
CA GLY A 33 -14.31 -34.74 -31.98
C GLY A 33 -15.70 -35.10 -32.51
N THR A 34 -16.22 -34.21 -33.36
CA THR A 34 -17.20 -34.53 -34.40
C THR A 34 -17.17 -33.51 -35.55
N SER A 35 -17.18 -34.08 -36.76
CA SER A 35 -17.73 -33.60 -38.04
C SER A 35 -17.34 -32.24 -38.61
N SER A 36 -16.54 -32.30 -39.68
CA SER A 36 -16.34 -31.28 -40.70
C SER A 36 -17.59 -31.06 -41.58
N MET A 37 -18.04 -29.82 -41.70
CA MET A 37 -18.94 -29.35 -42.76
C MET A 37 -18.20 -28.28 -43.58
N PRO A 38 -18.26 -28.31 -44.93
CA PRO A 38 -17.57 -27.32 -45.76
C PRO A 38 -18.30 -25.98 -45.73
N THR A 39 -17.60 -24.92 -45.32
CA THR A 39 -18.10 -23.54 -45.34
C THR A 39 -17.94 -22.90 -46.73
N PRO A 40 -18.92 -22.15 -47.24
CA PRO A 40 -18.81 -21.45 -48.53
C PRO A 40 -17.84 -20.26 -48.44
N GLY A 41 -16.99 -20.12 -49.46
CA GLY A 41 -15.99 -19.05 -49.56
C GLY A 41 -16.61 -17.66 -49.67
N LEU A 42 -16.48 -16.88 -48.61
CA LEU A 42 -16.70 -15.44 -48.61
C LEU A 42 -15.44 -14.73 -49.13
N ARG A 43 -15.53 -14.18 -50.34
CA ARG A 43 -14.53 -13.25 -50.90
C ARG A 43 -14.57 -11.95 -50.10
N SER A 44 -13.52 -11.67 -49.33
CA SER A 44 -13.31 -10.36 -48.71
C SER A 44 -12.93 -9.33 -49.79
N PRO A 45 -13.53 -8.13 -49.82
CA PRO A 45 -13.09 -7.04 -50.69
C PRO A 45 -11.74 -6.50 -50.21
N ALA A 46 -10.86 -6.20 -51.17
CA ALA A 46 -9.54 -5.62 -50.92
C ALA A 46 -9.68 -4.23 -50.27
N ILE A 47 -9.30 -4.13 -48.99
CA ILE A 47 -9.14 -2.85 -48.30
C ILE A 47 -7.84 -2.22 -48.81
N LYS A 48 -7.96 -1.13 -49.57
CA LYS A 48 -6.83 -0.28 -49.96
C LYS A 48 -6.28 0.41 -48.71
N THR A 49 -5.10 -0.03 -48.28
CA THR A 49 -4.31 0.65 -47.25
C THR A 49 -3.89 2.03 -47.75
N PRO A 50 -4.26 3.14 -47.08
CA PRO A 50 -3.73 4.46 -47.44
C PRO A 50 -2.25 4.56 -47.05
N ALA A 51 -1.44 5.05 -47.99
CA ALA A 51 0.00 5.23 -47.83
C ALA A 51 0.31 6.23 -46.70
N LEU A 52 1.10 5.78 -45.72
CA LEU A 52 1.69 6.60 -44.67
C LEU A 52 2.62 7.66 -45.30
N LYS A 53 2.32 8.94 -45.07
CA LYS A 53 3.22 10.05 -45.40
C LYS A 53 4.47 9.98 -44.49
N PRO A 54 5.68 10.23 -45.03
CA PRO A 54 6.89 10.28 -44.23
C PRO A 54 6.87 11.46 -43.25
N PRO A 55 7.59 11.36 -42.11
CA PRO A 55 7.58 12.36 -41.06
C PRO A 55 8.19 13.69 -41.55
N THR A 56 7.39 14.74 -41.48
CA THR A 56 7.77 16.12 -41.76
C THR A 56 8.84 16.59 -40.78
N GLN A 57 9.86 17.25 -41.33
CA GLN A 57 11.05 17.75 -40.65
C GLN A 57 10.73 18.69 -39.48
N ARG A 58 11.55 18.59 -38.43
CA ARG A 58 11.56 19.45 -37.23
C ARG A 58 11.64 20.94 -37.59
N PRO A 59 10.82 21.82 -37.00
CA PRO A 59 11.06 23.25 -37.05
C PRO A 59 12.21 23.64 -36.11
N LYS A 60 13.06 24.52 -36.64
CA LYS A 60 14.22 25.16 -36.00
C LYS A 60 13.82 25.97 -34.77
N ALA A 61 14.72 25.98 -33.79
CA ALA A 61 14.66 26.75 -32.56
C ALA A 61 14.42 28.26 -32.80
N LEU A 62 13.36 28.79 -32.21
CA LEU A 62 13.13 30.23 -32.04
C LEU A 62 13.74 30.67 -30.71
N ARG A 63 14.92 31.29 -30.78
CA ARG A 63 15.51 32.08 -29.70
C ARG A 63 14.67 33.34 -29.51
N GLY A 64 13.88 33.38 -28.44
CA GLY A 64 13.10 34.53 -28.01
C GLY A 64 13.76 35.25 -26.83
N SER A 65 14.19 36.47 -27.11
CA SER A 65 14.70 37.55 -26.25
C SER A 65 14.21 37.59 -24.78
N ILE A 66 15.16 37.52 -23.84
CA ILE A 66 14.94 37.81 -22.42
C ILE A 66 14.88 39.33 -22.23
N ARG A 67 13.68 39.87 -21.99
CA ARG A 67 13.50 41.26 -21.54
C ARG A 67 13.86 41.36 -20.05
N LYS A 68 14.94 42.08 -19.77
CA LYS A 68 15.29 42.59 -18.44
C LYS A 68 14.23 43.59 -17.98
N THR A 69 13.50 43.27 -16.93
CA THR A 69 12.77 44.25 -16.13
C THR A 69 13.55 44.54 -14.86
N THR A 70 14.12 45.74 -14.84
CA THR A 70 14.67 46.43 -13.68
C THR A 70 13.63 46.52 -12.57
N ARG A 71 13.93 45.96 -11.38
CA ARG A 71 13.24 46.33 -10.13
C ARG A 71 14.20 47.06 -9.21
N LYS A 72 13.68 48.19 -8.74
CA LYS A 72 14.25 49.20 -7.85
C LYS A 72 14.70 48.58 -6.52
N ALA A 73 15.86 49.06 -6.06
CA ALA A 73 16.38 48.87 -4.72
C ALA A 73 15.48 49.56 -3.68
N VAL A 74 15.22 48.87 -2.57
CA VAL A 74 14.92 49.46 -1.27
C VAL A 74 15.82 48.76 -0.26
N SER A 75 16.61 49.59 0.41
CA SER A 75 17.53 49.32 1.50
C SER A 75 16.80 48.98 2.80
N GLU A 76 17.36 48.06 3.59
CA GLU A 76 17.50 48.12 5.07
C GLU A 76 18.15 46.80 5.55
N THR A 77 19.46 46.75 5.78
CA THR A 77 20.15 46.90 7.08
C THR A 77 19.51 46.18 8.28
N HIS A 78 20.05 44.99 8.62
CA HIS A 78 20.66 44.63 9.93
C HIS A 78 20.84 43.09 9.99
N LYS A 79 22.04 42.53 10.11
CA LYS A 79 23.03 42.46 11.22
C LYS A 79 23.02 41.04 11.83
N LYS A 80 24.24 40.51 11.99
CA LYS A 80 24.69 39.38 12.85
C LYS A 80 24.62 37.96 12.29
N SER A 81 25.67 37.67 11.52
CA SER A 81 26.50 36.47 11.57
C SER A 81 26.67 35.90 13.00
N SER A 82 26.40 34.62 13.18
CA SER A 82 27.01 33.78 14.21
C SER A 82 27.54 32.51 13.55
N THR A 83 28.86 32.44 13.48
CA THR A 83 29.62 31.32 12.92
C THR A 83 29.78 30.29 14.04
N VAL A 84 29.00 29.22 14.00
CA VAL A 84 29.22 28.07 14.89
C VAL A 84 30.32 27.22 14.25
N LYS A 85 31.48 27.20 14.92
CA LYS A 85 32.57 26.26 14.64
C LYS A 85 32.13 24.88 15.14
N THR A 86 32.04 23.91 14.24
CA THR A 86 31.86 22.51 14.61
C THR A 86 33.23 21.86 14.67
N ASP A 87 33.66 21.51 15.87
CA ASP A 87 34.92 20.81 16.14
C ASP A 87 34.88 19.39 15.55
N GLU A 88 35.86 19.09 14.70
CA GLU A 88 36.21 17.75 14.25
C GLU A 88 36.72 16.92 15.45
N ASN A 89 35.93 15.95 15.91
CA ASN A 89 36.43 14.94 16.85
C ASN A 89 36.84 13.66 16.10
N LYS A 90 38.11 13.63 15.67
CA LYS A 90 38.81 12.44 15.17
C LYS A 90 39.29 11.61 16.36
N ASN A 91 38.59 10.52 16.70
CA ASN A 91 39.22 9.41 17.42
C ASN A 91 38.38 8.11 17.38
N ARG A 92 38.62 7.25 16.39
CA ARG A 92 38.28 5.82 16.51
C ARG A 92 39.43 4.97 15.96
N LYS A 93 40.07 4.25 16.88
CA LYS A 93 41.10 3.23 16.64
C LYS A 93 40.47 1.99 15.98
N PRO A 94 41.16 1.29 15.07
CA PRO A 94 40.74 -0.01 14.57
C PRO A 94 41.53 -1.10 15.31
N VAL A 95 40.90 -1.86 16.20
CA VAL A 95 41.49 -3.12 16.71
C VAL A 95 40.37 -4.10 17.04
N GLY A 96 40.35 -5.22 16.33
CA GLY A 96 39.39 -6.30 16.55
C GLY A 96 39.69 -7.50 15.64
N VAL A 97 40.75 -8.21 15.99
CA VAL A 97 41.26 -9.43 15.35
C VAL A 97 40.18 -10.51 15.28
N LEU A 98 39.88 -10.99 14.07
CA LEU A 98 39.10 -12.21 13.86
C LEU A 98 39.92 -13.43 14.30
N LYS A 99 39.48 -14.09 15.37
CA LYS A 99 39.95 -15.43 15.74
C LYS A 99 39.28 -16.44 14.80
N ASN A 100 40.10 -17.13 14.01
CA ASN A 100 39.73 -18.37 13.34
C ASN A 100 39.44 -19.43 14.41
N VAL A 101 38.19 -19.90 14.46
CA VAL A 101 37.81 -21.10 15.21
C VAL A 101 37.72 -22.23 14.20
N SER A 102 38.73 -23.09 14.23
CA SER A 102 38.71 -24.45 13.72
C SER A 102 37.94 -25.34 14.69
N GLY A 103 36.90 -26.02 14.20
CA GLY A 103 36.16 -27.08 14.89
C GLY A 103 35.17 -27.60 13.86
N SER A 104 35.42 -28.74 13.24
CA SER A 104 35.34 -30.14 13.72
C SER A 104 34.24 -30.78 12.90
N GLU A 105 34.64 -31.76 12.09
CA GLU A 105 33.77 -32.56 11.24
C GLU A 105 32.91 -33.45 12.14
N ASP A 106 31.64 -33.07 12.32
CA ASP A 106 30.64 -33.92 12.96
C ASP A 106 29.86 -34.67 11.89
N GLU A 107 29.77 -35.98 12.10
CA GLU A 107 29.16 -36.99 11.24
C GLU A 107 27.66 -36.74 10.97
N PRO A 108 27.14 -37.19 9.82
CA PRO A 108 25.72 -37.09 9.51
C PRO A 108 24.91 -38.05 10.38
N SER A 109 24.21 -37.54 11.40
CA SER A 109 23.22 -38.33 12.14
C SER A 109 21.98 -38.56 11.28
N GLU A 110 21.59 -39.83 11.13
CA GLU A 110 20.32 -40.26 10.54
C GLU A 110 19.15 -39.47 11.13
N ALA A 111 18.44 -38.75 10.26
CA ALA A 111 17.22 -38.06 10.62
C ALA A 111 16.12 -39.09 10.85
N ALA A 112 15.74 -39.29 12.10
CA ALA A 112 14.54 -40.04 12.46
C ALA A 112 13.30 -39.33 11.88
N GLU A 113 12.55 -40.04 11.05
CA GLU A 113 11.23 -39.62 10.57
C GLU A 113 10.32 -39.35 11.79
N THR A 114 10.14 -38.07 12.10
CA THR A 114 9.21 -37.62 13.14
C THR A 114 7.85 -37.46 12.48
N GLU A 115 6.90 -38.33 12.81
CA GLU A 115 5.52 -38.21 12.35
C GLU A 115 4.96 -36.82 12.74
N PRO A 116 4.26 -36.12 11.84
CA PRO A 116 3.72 -34.80 12.13
C PRO A 116 2.64 -34.91 13.21
N GLU A 117 2.92 -34.35 14.40
CA GLU A 117 1.92 -34.16 15.44
C GLU A 117 0.75 -33.33 14.88
N PHE A 118 -0.43 -33.94 14.86
CA PHE A 118 -1.68 -33.28 14.51
C PHE A 118 -2.01 -32.25 15.59
N ILE A 119 -1.76 -30.97 15.29
CA ILE A 119 -2.11 -29.87 16.19
C ILE A 119 -3.63 -29.77 16.22
N GLU A 120 -4.22 -30.21 17.32
CA GLU A 120 -5.63 -30.05 17.63
C GLU A 120 -5.98 -28.55 17.60
N THR A 121 -6.93 -28.20 16.72
CA THR A 121 -7.40 -26.83 16.50
C THR A 121 -7.85 -26.21 17.83
N VAL A 122 -7.07 -25.27 18.36
CA VAL A 122 -7.44 -24.53 19.57
C VAL A 122 -8.74 -23.77 19.30
N PRO A 123 -9.82 -23.98 20.09
CA PRO A 123 -11.06 -23.22 19.92
C PRO A 123 -10.78 -21.74 20.14
N ASN A 124 -11.11 -20.94 19.13
CA ASN A 124 -10.94 -19.49 19.10
C ASN A 124 -11.73 -18.87 20.26
N PRO A 125 -11.09 -18.30 21.31
CA PRO A 125 -11.82 -17.77 22.44
C PRO A 125 -12.67 -16.58 22.00
N GLU A 126 -13.95 -16.62 22.31
CA GLU A 126 -15.00 -15.65 21.94
C GLU A 126 -14.76 -14.20 22.45
N GLY A 127 -13.58 -13.87 22.96
CA GLY A 127 -13.25 -12.59 23.63
C GLY A 127 -12.55 -11.52 22.77
N ASN A 128 -12.12 -11.82 21.54
CA ASN A 128 -11.53 -10.82 20.63
C ASN A 128 -12.47 -10.54 19.46
N ARG A 129 -13.64 -9.98 19.75
CA ARG A 129 -14.50 -9.38 18.71
C ARG A 129 -13.81 -8.13 18.19
N VAL A 130 -13.01 -8.34 17.17
CA VAL A 130 -12.38 -7.30 16.36
C VAL A 130 -13.48 -6.39 15.84
N ASN A 131 -13.51 -5.14 16.32
CA ASN A 131 -14.35 -4.09 15.77
C ASN A 131 -13.80 -3.69 14.39
N SER A 132 -13.93 -4.59 13.41
CA SER A 132 -13.87 -4.23 12.00
C SER A 132 -14.78 -3.00 11.80
N LEU A 133 -14.34 -2.01 11.01
CA LEU A 133 -15.20 -0.87 10.67
C LEU A 133 -16.51 -1.32 10.02
N PHE A 134 -16.52 -2.54 9.49
CA PHE A 134 -17.65 -3.17 8.81
C PHE A 134 -18.16 -4.37 9.60
N PRO A 135 -19.48 -4.53 9.75
CA PRO A 135 -20.09 -5.74 10.25
C PRO A 135 -19.53 -6.99 9.55
N HIS A 136 -19.39 -8.10 10.28
CA HIS A 136 -18.87 -9.35 9.70
C HIS A 136 -19.67 -9.85 8.49
N ALA A 137 -20.94 -9.45 8.37
CA ALA A 137 -21.85 -9.82 7.29
C ALA A 137 -21.85 -8.86 6.09
N SER A 138 -21.04 -7.80 6.09
CA SER A 138 -20.98 -6.89 4.95
C SER A 138 -20.41 -7.58 3.72
N THR A 139 -21.11 -7.48 2.59
CA THR A 139 -20.62 -7.98 1.30
C THR A 139 -19.86 -6.89 0.57
N ALA A 140 -18.91 -7.29 -0.28
CA ALA A 140 -18.23 -6.35 -1.18
C ALA A 140 -18.84 -6.48 -2.57
N ARG A 141 -18.85 -5.38 -3.32
CA ARG A 141 -19.42 -5.31 -4.67
C ARG A 141 -18.55 -4.46 -5.58
N MET A 142 -18.38 -4.91 -6.81
CA MET A 142 -17.78 -4.11 -7.87
C MET A 142 -18.79 -3.08 -8.39
N ILE A 143 -18.34 -1.86 -8.63
CA ILE A 143 -19.15 -0.80 -9.24
C ILE A 143 -18.52 -0.45 -10.58
N GLU A 144 -19.32 -0.50 -11.65
CA GLU A 144 -18.92 -0.05 -12.98
C GLU A 144 -19.10 1.46 -13.09
N ASP A 145 -17.98 2.18 -13.17
CA ASP A 145 -17.97 3.63 -13.38
C ASP A 145 -16.80 3.97 -14.30
N LYS A 146 -17.05 4.82 -15.32
CA LYS A 146 -16.06 5.19 -16.34
C LYS A 146 -14.87 5.94 -15.77
N ALA A 147 -15.00 6.55 -14.59
CA ALA A 147 -13.91 7.21 -13.89
C ALA A 147 -12.92 6.22 -13.28
N PHE A 148 -13.27 4.94 -13.18
CA PHE A 148 -12.47 3.93 -12.52
C PHE A 148 -12.17 2.74 -13.44
N ARG A 149 -10.93 2.28 -13.40
CA ARG A 149 -10.51 0.97 -13.90
C ARG A 149 -11.10 -0.13 -13.02
N LEU A 150 -11.05 0.11 -11.72
CA LEU A 150 -11.62 -0.77 -10.71
C LEU A 150 -12.21 0.07 -9.58
N MET A 151 -13.40 -0.27 -9.14
CA MET A 151 -14.00 0.26 -7.93
C MET A 151 -14.73 -0.87 -7.20
N VAL A 152 -14.31 -1.14 -5.97
CA VAL A 152 -14.96 -2.12 -5.09
C VAL A 152 -15.39 -1.40 -3.83
N THR A 153 -16.65 -1.58 -3.43
CA THR A 153 -17.20 -1.00 -2.18
C THR A 153 -17.67 -2.11 -1.26
N ILE A 154 -17.69 -1.82 0.05
CA ILE A 154 -18.38 -2.67 1.03
C ILE A 154 -19.81 -2.15 1.24
N ASP A 155 -20.76 -3.04 1.50
CA ASP A 155 -22.14 -2.67 1.83
C ASP A 155 -22.22 -1.63 2.95
N GLY A 156 -23.08 -0.62 2.75
CA GLY A 156 -23.20 0.53 3.64
C GLY A 156 -22.23 1.67 3.29
N THR A 157 -21.34 1.51 2.31
CA THR A 157 -20.49 2.61 1.83
C THR A 157 -21.31 3.70 1.15
N LYS A 158 -21.16 4.93 1.64
CA LYS A 158 -21.76 6.16 1.12
C LYS A 158 -20.72 6.89 0.27
N PHE A 159 -20.64 6.50 -1.00
CA PHE A 159 -19.75 7.10 -1.99
C PHE A 159 -20.58 7.80 -3.07
N LYS A 160 -20.34 9.10 -3.26
CA LYS A 160 -21.10 9.95 -4.19
C LYS A 160 -20.15 10.56 -5.22
N ASN A 161 -20.63 10.64 -6.45
CA ASN A 161 -19.98 11.43 -7.48
C ASN A 161 -20.37 12.90 -7.31
N GLU A 162 -19.39 13.80 -7.33
CA GLU A 162 -19.60 15.25 -7.31
C GLU A 162 -19.37 15.82 -8.72
N GLU A 163 -19.37 17.15 -8.86
CA GLU A 163 -19.13 17.75 -10.17
C GLU A 163 -17.67 17.55 -10.63
N GLY A 164 -17.50 17.16 -11.89
CA GLY A 164 -16.19 16.96 -12.52
C GLY A 164 -15.52 15.64 -12.11
N ASN A 165 -14.23 15.70 -11.77
CA ASN A 165 -13.44 14.54 -11.32
C ASN A 165 -13.34 14.48 -9.78
N SER A 166 -14.35 15.00 -9.08
CA SER A 166 -14.43 15.00 -7.63
C SER A 166 -15.42 13.93 -7.18
N MET A 167 -15.05 13.20 -6.14
CA MET A 167 -15.84 12.15 -5.52
C MET A 167 -15.85 12.39 -4.02
N LYS A 168 -16.91 11.97 -3.33
CA LYS A 168 -17.04 12.10 -1.89
C LYS A 168 -17.34 10.77 -1.24
N LEU A 169 -16.44 10.31 -0.37
CA LEU A 169 -16.65 9.19 0.53
C LEU A 169 -17.10 9.74 1.89
N GLU A 170 -18.41 9.72 2.16
CA GLU A 170 -18.95 10.21 3.44
C GLU A 170 -18.68 9.22 4.58
N SER A 171 -18.80 7.92 4.29
CA SER A 171 -18.51 6.84 5.22
C SER A 171 -18.38 5.54 4.46
N GLY A 172 -17.62 4.58 4.98
CA GLY A 172 -17.53 3.23 4.48
C GLY A 172 -16.13 2.87 4.03
N SER A 173 -16.02 1.93 3.10
CA SER A 173 -14.72 1.60 2.50
C SER A 173 -14.84 1.33 1.01
N VAL A 174 -13.80 1.80 0.32
CA VAL A 174 -13.65 1.63 -1.11
C VAL A 174 -12.21 1.25 -1.44
N LEU A 175 -12.04 0.31 -2.37
CA LEU A 175 -10.80 0.07 -3.09
C LEU A 175 -10.98 0.61 -4.50
N VAL A 176 -10.15 1.58 -4.87
CA VAL A 176 -10.24 2.27 -6.17
C VAL A 176 -8.95 2.13 -6.96
N SER A 177 -9.10 2.03 -8.27
CA SER A 177 -8.06 2.32 -9.25
C SER A 177 -8.62 3.27 -10.32
N PRO A 178 -8.27 4.56 -10.33
CA PRO A 178 -8.89 5.52 -11.23
C PRO A 178 -8.33 5.43 -12.65
N SER A 179 -9.17 5.73 -13.64
CA SER A 179 -8.83 5.79 -15.08
C SER A 179 -8.25 7.14 -15.50
N HIS A 180 -8.33 8.15 -14.65
CA HIS A 180 -7.76 9.49 -14.85
C HIS A 180 -7.49 10.13 -13.47
N LYS A 181 -6.93 11.34 -13.43
CA LYS A 181 -6.73 12.03 -12.15
C LYS A 181 -8.07 12.39 -11.50
N ILE A 182 -8.30 11.90 -10.29
CA ILE A 182 -9.52 12.19 -9.49
C ILE A 182 -9.16 12.76 -8.12
N LYS A 183 -10.15 13.39 -7.49
CA LYS A 183 -10.10 13.83 -6.09
C LYS A 183 -11.15 13.09 -5.29
N VAL A 184 -10.79 12.60 -4.11
CA VAL A 184 -11.73 11.94 -3.19
C VAL A 184 -11.76 12.71 -1.88
N ALA A 185 -12.87 13.37 -1.58
CA ALA A 185 -13.12 14.02 -0.31
C ALA A 185 -13.62 13.00 0.73
N THR A 186 -13.11 13.10 1.95
CA THR A 186 -13.55 12.34 3.14
C THR A 186 -13.88 13.31 4.28
N PRO A 187 -14.48 12.86 5.39
CA PRO A 187 -14.80 13.76 6.50
C PRO A 187 -13.60 14.44 7.17
N SER A 188 -12.39 13.93 6.97
CA SER A 188 -11.17 14.41 7.65
C SER A 188 -10.09 14.94 6.72
N CYS A 189 -10.13 14.61 5.42
CA CYS A 189 -9.13 15.04 4.43
C CYS A 189 -9.66 14.87 3.00
N TRP A 190 -8.93 15.38 2.02
CA TRP A 190 -9.15 15.06 0.60
C TRP A 190 -7.91 14.42 0.00
N ILE A 191 -8.10 13.58 -1.03
CA ILE A 191 -7.07 12.69 -1.56
C ILE A 191 -7.01 12.89 -3.07
N GLU A 192 -5.86 13.27 -3.62
CA GLU A 192 -5.60 13.24 -5.06
C GLU A 192 -5.05 11.88 -5.45
N LEU A 193 -5.72 11.26 -6.42
CA LEU A 193 -5.33 9.98 -6.98
C LEU A 193 -5.00 10.18 -8.45
N GLN A 194 -3.76 9.86 -8.82
CA GLN A 194 -3.34 9.84 -10.21
C GLN A 194 -3.84 8.57 -10.91
N GLU A 195 -3.91 8.63 -12.24
CA GLU A 195 -4.32 7.51 -13.07
C GLU A 195 -3.56 6.22 -12.74
N GLY A 196 -4.32 5.15 -12.58
CA GLY A 196 -3.85 3.80 -12.34
C GLY A 196 -3.29 3.55 -10.94
N SER A 197 -3.27 4.53 -10.02
CA SER A 197 -3.02 4.27 -8.60
C SER A 197 -4.01 3.23 -8.05
N VAL A 198 -3.65 2.48 -7.01
CA VAL A 198 -4.53 1.49 -6.40
C VAL A 198 -4.57 1.77 -4.90
N VAL A 199 -5.69 2.28 -4.42
CA VAL A 199 -5.79 2.84 -3.07
C VAL A 199 -7.02 2.29 -2.37
N SER A 200 -6.84 1.81 -1.13
CA SER A 200 -7.96 1.54 -0.23
C SER A 200 -8.16 2.74 0.68
N ILE A 201 -9.40 3.21 0.73
CA ILE A 201 -9.83 4.33 1.57
C ILE A 201 -10.93 3.82 2.49
N ASP A 202 -10.66 3.77 3.79
CA ASP A 202 -11.67 3.54 4.82
C ASP A 202 -12.01 4.89 5.47
N ALA A 203 -13.28 5.24 5.59
CA ALA A 203 -13.71 6.47 6.24
C ALA A 203 -14.86 6.25 7.20
N THR A 204 -14.75 6.84 8.39
CA THR A 204 -15.83 7.09 9.34
C THR A 204 -16.03 8.60 9.48
N GLU A 205 -16.98 9.01 10.32
CA GLU A 205 -17.18 10.43 10.63
C GLU A 205 -15.92 11.09 11.23
N ASP A 206 -15.12 10.34 11.97
CA ASP A 206 -14.01 10.82 12.77
C ASP A 206 -12.63 10.35 12.29
N THR A 207 -12.54 9.35 11.42
CA THR A 207 -11.26 8.73 11.04
C THR A 207 -11.24 8.32 9.57
N THR A 208 -10.16 8.68 8.88
CA THR A 208 -9.88 8.25 7.51
C THR A 208 -8.58 7.46 7.47
N TYR A 209 -8.58 6.30 6.83
CA TYR A 209 -7.41 5.48 6.52
C TYR A 209 -7.19 5.51 5.01
N VAL A 210 -5.97 5.79 4.58
CA VAL A 210 -5.57 5.78 3.18
C VAL A 210 -4.38 4.84 3.05
N ARG A 211 -4.51 3.79 2.23
CA ARG A 211 -3.48 2.78 2.01
C ARG A 211 -3.13 2.69 0.54
N ASP A 212 -1.86 2.95 0.20
CA ASP A 212 -1.36 2.88 -1.17
C ASP A 212 -0.81 1.48 -1.49
N PHE A 213 -1.44 0.78 -2.43
CA PHE A 213 -1.06 -0.56 -2.87
C PHE A 213 -0.24 -0.55 -4.17
N HIS A 214 -0.03 0.62 -4.78
CA HIS A 214 0.50 0.68 -6.13
C HIS A 214 2.00 0.94 -6.17
N ASP A 215 2.75 0.21 -7.00
CA ASP A 215 4.20 0.34 -7.17
C ASP A 215 4.62 1.56 -8.04
N ARG A 216 3.82 2.62 -8.08
CA ARG A 216 4.16 3.80 -8.90
C ARG A 216 4.89 4.86 -8.10
N TRP A 217 5.43 5.81 -8.87
CA TRP A 217 6.37 6.82 -8.39
C TRP A 217 5.73 7.73 -7.33
N LYS A 218 6.57 8.38 -6.53
CA LYS A 218 6.16 9.40 -5.56
C LYS A 218 5.21 10.42 -6.19
N GLY A 219 4.10 10.71 -5.52
CA GLY A 219 3.11 11.71 -5.95
C GLY A 219 1.89 11.16 -6.68
N HIS A 220 1.77 9.84 -6.82
CA HIS A 220 0.55 9.21 -7.33
C HIS A 220 -0.62 9.27 -6.36
N VAL A 221 -0.33 9.26 -5.05
CA VAL A 221 -1.31 9.39 -3.98
C VAL A 221 -0.86 10.54 -3.09
N VAL A 222 -1.62 11.63 -3.13
CA VAL A 222 -1.37 12.81 -2.29
C VAL A 222 -2.57 13.00 -1.38
N VAL A 223 -2.32 12.93 -0.07
CA VAL A 223 -3.36 13.21 0.94
C VAL A 223 -3.18 14.63 1.43
N HIS A 224 -4.24 15.40 1.35
CA HIS A 224 -4.26 16.80 1.75
C HIS A 224 -5.00 16.92 3.07
N VAL A 225 -4.25 17.28 4.11
CA VAL A 225 -4.76 17.50 5.46
C VAL A 225 -4.65 18.99 5.75
N ASN A 226 -5.76 19.71 5.59
CA ASN A 226 -5.77 21.17 5.60
C ASN A 226 -4.78 21.73 4.53
N ASP A 227 -3.85 22.60 4.91
CA ASP A 227 -2.84 23.21 4.02
C ASP A 227 -1.57 22.34 3.82
N LYS A 228 -1.60 21.06 4.24
CA LYS A 228 -0.46 20.15 4.16
C LYS A 228 -0.68 19.04 3.14
N ASP A 229 0.25 18.95 2.20
CA ASP A 229 0.30 17.90 1.18
C ASP A 229 1.22 16.77 1.63
N ILE A 230 0.67 15.57 1.78
CA ILE A 230 1.39 14.38 2.24
C ILE A 230 1.42 13.36 1.11
N ASN A 231 2.59 13.18 0.52
CA ASN A 231 2.81 12.18 -0.52
C ASN A 231 2.98 10.79 0.11
N LEU A 232 2.12 9.85 -0.28
CA LEU A 232 2.28 8.45 0.09
C LEU A 232 3.17 7.73 -0.91
N MET A 233 3.91 6.77 -0.38
CA MET A 233 4.75 5.84 -1.15
C MET A 233 4.02 4.50 -1.20
N PRO A 234 4.36 3.63 -2.17
CA PRO A 234 3.85 2.27 -2.20
C PRO A 234 4.04 1.56 -0.85
N GLY A 235 2.98 0.93 -0.32
CA GLY A 235 3.00 0.24 0.98
C GLY A 235 2.93 1.16 2.21
N ALA A 236 2.84 2.48 2.02
CA ALA A 236 2.60 3.43 3.09
C ALA A 236 1.10 3.61 3.37
N GLU A 237 0.79 3.87 4.63
CA GLU A 237 -0.53 4.29 5.08
C GLU A 237 -0.50 5.64 5.77
N LEU A 238 -1.61 6.36 5.63
CA LEU A 238 -1.92 7.54 6.41
C LEU A 238 -3.24 7.35 7.13
N ILE A 239 -3.26 7.75 8.39
CA ILE A 239 -4.45 7.70 9.22
C ILE A 239 -4.70 9.12 9.74
N VAL A 240 -5.86 9.68 9.44
CA VAL A 240 -6.26 11.02 9.87
C VAL A 240 -7.45 10.89 10.80
N THR A 241 -7.31 11.31 12.05
CA THR A 241 -8.40 11.26 13.04
C THR A 241 -8.70 12.65 13.61
N LYS A 242 -9.98 12.90 13.90
CA LYS A 242 -10.46 14.09 14.63
C LYS A 242 -10.25 14.00 16.14
N GLU A 243 -9.79 12.85 16.64
CA GLU A 243 -9.43 12.67 18.04
C GLU A 243 -8.10 13.39 18.34
N THR A 244 -8.11 14.29 19.32
CA THR A 244 -6.92 15.07 19.72
C THR A 244 -6.24 14.50 20.96
N ASP A 245 -6.92 13.66 21.74
CA ASP A 245 -6.31 12.90 22.83
C ASP A 245 -5.38 11.82 22.25
N PRO A 246 -4.05 11.85 22.54
CA PRO A 246 -3.09 10.96 21.89
C PRO A 246 -3.38 9.47 22.09
N ASP A 247 -3.83 9.08 23.29
CA ASP A 247 -4.09 7.68 23.64
C ASP A 247 -5.32 7.15 22.87
N LYS A 248 -6.42 7.91 22.85
CA LYS A 248 -7.61 7.57 22.06
C LYS A 248 -7.34 7.61 20.56
N ALA A 249 -6.56 8.58 20.09
CA ALA A 249 -6.18 8.70 18.68
C ALA A 249 -5.36 7.49 18.23
N TRP A 250 -4.42 7.04 19.07
CA TRP A 250 -3.65 5.82 18.84
C TRP A 250 -4.54 4.58 18.77
N GLN A 251 -5.44 4.41 19.75
CA GLN A 251 -6.39 3.28 19.77
C GLN A 251 -7.24 3.24 18.50
N LYS A 252 -7.70 4.40 18.01
CA LYS A 252 -8.38 4.49 16.71
C LYS A 252 -7.44 4.05 15.60
N ALA A 253 -6.23 4.60 15.51
CA ALA A 253 -5.29 4.30 14.43
C ALA A 253 -4.94 2.81 14.29
N VAL A 254 -4.77 2.10 15.42
CA VAL A 254 -4.40 0.67 15.41
C VAL A 254 -5.61 -0.28 15.34
N ARG A 255 -6.83 0.24 15.22
CA ARG A 255 -8.09 -0.55 15.21
C ARG A 255 -8.15 -1.59 14.08
N HIS A 256 -7.57 -1.31 12.92
CA HIS A 256 -7.49 -2.30 11.86
C HIS A 256 -6.44 -3.34 12.25
N HIS A 257 -6.81 -4.63 12.26
CA HIS A 257 -5.90 -5.73 12.55
C HIS A 257 -4.93 -6.00 11.39
N ILE A 258 -4.45 -4.96 10.71
CA ILE A 258 -3.41 -5.01 9.71
C ILE A 258 -2.08 -4.75 10.41
N ARG A 259 -1.10 -5.63 10.18
CA ARG A 259 0.25 -5.44 10.71
C ARG A 259 0.92 -4.23 10.08
N ARG A 260 1.66 -3.49 10.90
CA ARG A 260 2.27 -2.21 10.56
C ARG A 260 3.71 -2.13 11.03
N ARG A 261 4.43 -1.14 10.52
CA ARG A 261 5.79 -0.84 10.93
C ARG A 261 6.03 0.66 10.87
N GLY A 262 6.77 1.18 11.84
CA GLY A 262 7.10 2.60 11.88
C GLY A 262 5.89 3.54 11.98
N LEU A 263 4.74 3.05 12.46
CA LEU A 263 3.56 3.89 12.67
C LEU A 263 3.87 4.91 13.76
N ALA A 264 3.89 6.18 13.38
CA ALA A 264 4.20 7.29 14.27
C ALA A 264 3.32 8.50 13.93
N GLU A 265 3.16 9.40 14.89
CA GLU A 265 2.47 10.66 14.68
C GLU A 265 3.24 11.52 13.67
N TYR A 266 2.52 12.02 12.67
CA TYR A 266 3.01 12.91 11.64
C TYR A 266 2.56 14.35 11.94
N LYS A 267 3.50 15.20 12.34
CA LYS A 267 3.21 16.57 12.75
C LYS A 267 2.72 17.41 11.57
N THR A 268 1.41 17.65 11.50
CA THR A 268 0.78 18.55 10.52
C THR A 268 0.72 20.00 10.98
N GLY A 269 0.66 20.23 12.30
CA GLY A 269 0.43 21.54 12.91
C GLY A 269 -1.05 21.96 12.91
N VAL A 270 -1.96 21.00 12.70
CA VAL A 270 -3.41 21.23 12.71
C VAL A 270 -3.97 20.84 14.08
N GLU A 271 -4.58 21.79 14.79
CA GLU A 271 -4.97 21.61 16.21
C GLU A 271 -6.08 20.59 16.45
N ASN A 272 -6.93 20.34 15.45
CA ASN A 272 -8.11 19.50 15.56
C ASN A 272 -8.00 18.14 14.84
N LEU A 273 -6.80 17.79 14.37
CA LEU A 273 -6.53 16.52 13.68
C LEU A 273 -5.23 15.90 14.16
N THR A 274 -5.29 14.62 14.53
CA THR A 274 -4.10 13.80 14.74
C THR A 274 -3.86 12.97 13.49
N VAL A 275 -2.63 12.98 12.99
CA VAL A 275 -2.25 12.22 11.79
C VAL A 275 -1.19 11.20 12.18
N PHE A 276 -1.39 9.95 11.78
CA PHE A 276 -0.37 8.91 11.87
C PHE A 276 0.07 8.51 10.48
N ARG A 277 1.36 8.20 10.36
CA ARG A 277 1.96 7.68 9.13
C ARG A 277 2.82 6.48 9.48
N GLY A 278 2.76 5.46 8.65
CA GLY A 278 3.61 4.29 8.78
C GLY A 278 3.53 3.42 7.52
N ASP A 279 4.17 2.28 7.58
CA ASP A 279 4.04 1.25 6.55
C ASP A 279 3.03 0.21 7.02
N PHE A 280 2.26 -0.36 6.09
CA PHE A 280 1.35 -1.46 6.36
C PHE A 280 1.75 -2.69 5.55
N SER A 281 1.40 -3.87 6.05
CA SER A 281 1.65 -5.12 5.34
C SER A 281 0.59 -5.32 4.25
N ILE A 282 0.99 -5.16 2.99
CA ILE A 282 0.11 -5.42 1.83
C ILE A 282 -0.45 -6.85 1.85
N PRO A 283 0.37 -7.92 2.06
CA PRO A 283 -0.16 -9.28 2.13
C PRO A 283 -1.21 -9.45 3.24
N ASP A 284 -0.97 -8.87 4.42
CA ASP A 284 -1.92 -8.94 5.53
C ASP A 284 -3.23 -8.20 5.23
N ALA A 285 -3.14 -7.04 4.56
CA ALA A 285 -4.31 -6.30 4.09
C ALA A 285 -5.08 -7.08 3.01
N MET A 286 -4.40 -7.76 2.08
CA MET A 286 -5.03 -8.61 1.06
C MET A 286 -5.79 -9.79 1.67
N LEU A 287 -5.25 -10.39 2.73
CA LEU A 287 -5.89 -11.52 3.41
C LEU A 287 -7.09 -11.10 4.27
N LYS A 288 -7.10 -9.87 4.80
CA LYS A 288 -8.09 -9.41 5.78
C LYS A 288 -9.16 -8.49 5.21
N SER A 289 -8.87 -7.77 4.13
CA SER A 289 -9.82 -6.82 3.53
C SER A 289 -10.89 -7.55 2.70
N ARG A 290 -12.15 -7.22 2.96
CA ARG A 290 -13.29 -7.75 2.18
C ARG A 290 -13.19 -7.43 0.68
N HIS A 291 -12.56 -6.31 0.30
CA HIS A 291 -12.33 -5.96 -1.10
C HIS A 291 -11.52 -7.04 -1.83
N PHE A 292 -10.40 -7.45 -1.22
CA PHE A 292 -9.48 -8.40 -1.85
C PHE A 292 -10.01 -9.83 -1.81
N LEU A 293 -10.70 -10.20 -0.74
CA LEU A 293 -11.40 -11.48 -0.68
C LEU A 293 -12.44 -11.61 -1.81
N TYR A 294 -13.23 -10.57 -2.04
CA TYR A 294 -14.17 -10.51 -3.14
C TYR A 294 -13.47 -10.55 -4.51
N LEU A 295 -12.42 -9.77 -4.72
CA LEU A 295 -11.68 -9.74 -5.99
C LEU A 295 -11.03 -11.07 -6.34
N LYS A 296 -10.55 -11.83 -5.35
CA LYS A 296 -9.93 -13.15 -5.54
C LYS A 296 -10.93 -14.15 -6.13
N GLU A 297 -12.19 -14.06 -5.73
CA GLU A 297 -13.27 -14.94 -6.18
C GLU A 297 -13.94 -14.42 -7.46
N HIS A 298 -13.72 -13.15 -7.81
CA HIS A 298 -14.38 -12.51 -8.93
C HIS A 298 -13.88 -13.06 -10.30
N PRO A 299 -14.78 -13.32 -11.26
CA PRO A 299 -14.41 -13.85 -12.58
C PRO A 299 -13.80 -12.81 -13.53
N ASP A 300 -14.00 -11.52 -13.25
CA ASP A 300 -13.56 -10.43 -14.13
C ASP A 300 -12.02 -10.39 -14.32
N ALA A 301 -11.59 -10.39 -15.58
CA ALA A 301 -10.17 -10.42 -15.93
C ALA A 301 -9.45 -9.11 -15.57
N HIS A 302 -10.13 -7.98 -15.62
CA HIS A 302 -9.54 -6.68 -15.29
C HIS A 302 -9.28 -6.56 -13.78
N ALA A 303 -10.24 -6.95 -12.96
CA ALA A 303 -10.11 -7.07 -11.51
C ALA A 303 -8.93 -7.97 -11.11
N ARG A 304 -8.76 -9.11 -11.78
CA ARG A 304 -7.62 -10.01 -11.56
C ARG A 304 -6.29 -9.36 -11.95
N SER A 305 -6.25 -8.65 -13.08
CA SER A 305 -5.05 -7.90 -13.48
C SER A 305 -4.63 -6.88 -12.42
N VAL A 306 -5.56 -6.17 -11.80
CA VAL A 306 -5.25 -5.23 -10.71
C VAL A 306 -4.75 -5.97 -9.47
N LEU A 307 -5.33 -7.12 -9.14
CA LEU A 307 -4.86 -7.96 -8.02
C LEU A 307 -3.43 -8.48 -8.25
N ASP A 308 -3.10 -8.87 -9.48
CA ASP A 308 -1.76 -9.29 -9.88
C ASP A 308 -0.76 -8.12 -9.79
N GLU A 309 -1.15 -6.91 -10.20
CA GLU A 309 -0.35 -5.68 -10.03
C GLU A 309 0.00 -5.48 -8.54
N ILE A 310 -0.98 -5.53 -7.64
CA ILE A 310 -0.77 -5.36 -6.19
C ILE A 310 0.12 -6.47 -5.61
N THR A 311 -0.07 -7.72 -6.05
CA THR A 311 0.73 -8.85 -5.60
C THR A 311 2.19 -8.68 -5.99
N LYS A 312 2.45 -8.17 -7.20
CA LYS A 312 3.81 -7.82 -7.66
C LYS A 312 4.41 -6.70 -6.82
N THR A 313 3.66 -5.63 -6.54
CA THR A 313 4.09 -4.55 -5.64
C THR A 313 4.50 -5.11 -4.28
N ALA A 314 3.67 -5.98 -3.69
CA ALA A 314 3.94 -6.59 -2.39
C ALA A 314 5.24 -7.41 -2.39
N ALA A 315 5.48 -8.20 -3.44
CA ALA A 315 6.70 -8.97 -3.59
C ALA A 315 7.94 -8.07 -3.75
N LEU A 316 7.85 -7.01 -4.55
CA LEU A 316 8.94 -6.06 -4.76
C LEU A 316 9.31 -5.31 -3.49
N LEU A 317 8.30 -4.81 -2.75
CA LEU A 317 8.54 -4.17 -1.45
C LEU A 317 9.16 -5.15 -0.47
N HIS A 318 8.70 -6.40 -0.40
CA HIS A 318 9.27 -7.38 0.51
C HIS A 318 10.75 -7.68 0.24
N ILE A 319 11.16 -7.68 -1.03
CA ILE A 319 12.56 -7.94 -1.43
C ILE A 319 13.45 -6.72 -1.17
N THR A 320 12.93 -5.51 -1.40
CA THR A 320 13.73 -4.27 -1.38
C THR A 320 13.81 -3.59 -0.02
N ASP A 321 12.90 -3.94 0.89
CA ASP A 321 12.74 -3.26 2.16
C ASP A 321 13.46 -3.99 3.30
N HIS A 322 14.31 -3.25 4.01
CA HIS A 322 15.13 -3.75 5.12
C HIS A 322 14.74 -3.13 6.47
N SER A 323 13.59 -2.45 6.55
CA SER A 323 13.23 -1.63 7.71
C SER A 323 12.73 -2.41 8.93
N GLY A 324 12.75 -3.75 8.87
CA GLY A 324 12.34 -4.65 9.96
C GLY A 324 10.96 -5.30 9.74
N PRO A 325 10.51 -6.15 10.68
CA PRO A 325 9.27 -6.91 10.52
C PRO A 325 8.01 -6.03 10.74
N TYR A 326 6.91 -6.41 10.09
CA TYR A 326 5.59 -5.86 10.38
C TYR A 326 5.01 -6.48 11.65
N THR A 327 4.53 -5.66 12.59
CA THR A 327 3.98 -6.09 13.88
C THR A 327 2.51 -5.72 13.99
N LEU A 328 1.73 -6.53 14.72
CA LEU A 328 0.38 -6.15 15.11
C LEU A 328 0.48 -5.15 16.27
N MET A 329 0.13 -3.89 16.00
CA MET A 329 0.09 -2.85 17.03
C MET A 329 -1.10 -3.09 17.97
N ARG A 330 -0.93 -2.77 19.25
CA ARG A 330 -1.94 -2.91 20.31
C ARG A 330 -2.11 -1.59 21.04
#